data_AF-A0A957FK77-F1
#
_entry.id   AF-A0A957FK77-F1
#
_cell.length_a   1.000
_cell.length_b   1.000
_cell.length_c   1.000
_cell.angle_alpha   90.00
_cell.angle_beta   90.00
_cell.angle_gamma   90.00
#
_symmetry.space_group_name_H-M   'P 1'
#
loop_
_entity.id
_entity.type
_entity.pdbx_description
1 polymer ?
#
loop_
_entity_poly.entity_id
_entity_poly.type
_entity_poly.pdbx_seq_one_letter_code
_entity_poly.pdbx_strand_id
1 'polypeptide(L)'
;MKPNRKSKFSRLFLLGFFWVLLLATLFWQLSRSTPTTRLSAHYLHAGGDEDQYLPVIRFDPSPTPTVIPTLTPSNVEALVRIDPPFSGINGSTYDTGAFLIRNQSQNGIEITSVQIDLRTAILPDMVYDPFGLAGDSIFKDITVDDREGVVYSGRSYASDLGGGYQVLDLSFETFVPGGTFSFSVDVDPNSIRGAGAPGPNESGSVSGLELVGATIVVAFDNGVTLTQQLSRLPDSVKGSEALVRQGVPGQPQLAIGGIAELPTTVTEANQMAQVAGGEPGQTVRVLVVDAGLYTDGVPGGGFELDPYEANSAIGVREYTGVVAGDGTAVVPIVLSHNLPDAGYNYVVAVFVNHYGYYGRVSAPAVLYLQN
;
A
#
# COMPACT_ATOMS: atom_id res chain seq x y z
N MET A 1 -7.24 61.33 29.50
CA MET A 1 -8.53 61.60 28.81
C MET A 1 -8.42 61.13 27.36
N LYS A 2 -9.04 60.00 27.01
CA LYS A 2 -9.12 59.45 25.64
C LYS A 2 -10.58 59.51 25.19
N PRO A 3 -10.90 59.98 23.97
CA PRO A 3 -12.26 59.92 23.46
C PRO A 3 -12.52 58.63 22.68
N ASN A 4 -13.78 58.26 22.78
CA ASN A 4 -14.48 57.08 22.28
C ASN A 4 -14.80 57.23 20.78
N ARG A 5 -14.66 56.18 19.96
CA ARG A 5 -15.27 56.12 18.62
C ARG A 5 -15.90 54.76 18.37
N LYS A 6 -17.24 54.79 18.37
CA LYS A 6 -18.14 53.72 17.93
C LYS A 6 -18.22 53.63 16.40
N SER A 7 -18.61 52.43 15.97
CA SER A 7 -19.43 52.06 14.80
C SER A 7 -18.88 52.27 13.38
N LYS A 8 -18.56 51.16 12.72
CA LYS A 8 -19.02 50.84 11.35
C LYS A 8 -19.23 49.32 11.21
N PHE A 9 -20.47 48.89 11.44
CA PHE A 9 -21.01 47.62 10.96
C PHE A 9 -22.06 47.96 9.90
N SER A 10 -22.22 47.08 8.91
CA SER A 10 -23.11 47.14 7.73
C SER A 10 -22.47 47.60 6.41
N ARG A 11 -22.83 46.86 5.36
CA ARG A 11 -22.46 46.94 3.93
C ARG A 11 -21.35 45.99 3.48
N LEU A 12 -21.61 44.68 3.61
CA LEU A 12 -21.12 43.67 2.65
C LEU A 12 -22.05 42.45 2.65
N PHE A 13 -23.35 42.69 2.44
CA PHE A 13 -24.36 41.65 2.18
C PHE A 13 -25.17 42.19 0.99
N LEU A 14 -24.90 41.64 -0.19
CA LEU A 14 -25.58 41.76 -1.49
C LEU A 14 -24.50 41.79 -2.58
N LEU A 15 -24.01 40.61 -2.98
CA LEU A 15 -23.37 40.36 -4.30
C LEU A 15 -22.98 38.88 -4.53
N GLY A 16 -23.30 37.96 -3.62
CA GLY A 16 -22.94 36.53 -3.74
C GLY A 16 -24.07 35.56 -4.12
N PHE A 17 -25.24 36.03 -4.57
CA PHE A 17 -26.42 35.16 -4.77
C PHE A 17 -26.88 34.99 -6.23
N PHE A 18 -26.08 35.46 -7.20
CA PHE A 18 -26.47 35.43 -8.63
C PHE A 18 -25.65 34.48 -9.52
N TRP A 19 -24.75 33.66 -8.93
CA TRP A 19 -23.90 32.73 -9.68
C TRP A 19 -24.27 31.24 -9.54
N VAL A 20 -25.28 30.89 -8.74
CA VAL A 20 -25.64 29.48 -8.47
C VAL A 20 -26.81 28.98 -9.34
N LEU A 21 -27.44 29.83 -10.17
CA LEU A 21 -28.60 29.42 -10.99
C LEU A 21 -28.35 29.29 -12.51
N LEU A 22 -27.11 29.48 -12.99
CA LEU A 22 -26.78 29.37 -14.43
C LEU A 22 -26.00 28.10 -14.81
N LEU A 23 -25.65 27.25 -13.84
CA LEU A 23 -24.90 25.99 -14.07
C LEU A 23 -25.77 24.73 -13.95
N ALA A 24 -27.04 24.85 -13.56
CA ALA A 24 -27.95 23.72 -13.37
C ALA A 24 -28.81 23.37 -14.61
N THR A 25 -28.74 24.15 -15.70
CA THR A 25 -29.51 23.90 -16.93
C THR A 25 -28.67 23.39 -18.11
N LEU A 26 -27.34 23.35 -17.99
CA LEU A 26 -26.45 22.82 -19.04
C LEU A 26 -26.18 21.31 -18.93
N PHE A 27 -26.59 20.66 -17.83
CA PHE A 27 -26.39 19.22 -17.60
C PHE A 27 -27.59 18.34 -17.98
N TRP A 28 -28.69 18.93 -18.44
CA TRP A 28 -29.93 18.20 -18.78
C TRP A 28 -30.13 17.98 -20.30
N GLN A 29 -29.23 18.47 -21.16
CA GLN A 29 -29.39 18.43 -22.62
C GLN A 29 -28.34 17.61 -23.40
N LEU A 30 -27.47 16.85 -22.72
CA LEU A 30 -26.42 16.04 -23.36
C LEU A 30 -26.59 14.51 -23.21
N SER A 31 -27.75 14.02 -22.75
CA SER A 31 -27.98 12.57 -22.53
C SER A 31 -28.74 11.84 -23.65
N ARG A 32 -28.82 12.37 -24.87
CA ARG A 32 -29.46 11.66 -26.00
C ARG A 32 -28.72 11.88 -27.33
N SER A 33 -27.78 11.01 -27.64
CA SER A 33 -27.36 10.77 -29.01
C SER A 33 -26.93 9.31 -29.18
N THR A 34 -27.83 8.51 -29.73
CA THR A 34 -27.55 7.18 -30.31
C THR A 34 -26.70 7.33 -31.57
N PRO A 35 -25.59 6.60 -31.74
CA PRO A 35 -24.94 6.47 -33.03
C PRO A 35 -25.48 5.25 -33.78
N THR A 36 -26.36 5.51 -34.75
CA THR A 36 -26.63 4.60 -35.87
C THR A 36 -25.65 4.93 -36.99
N THR A 37 -24.72 4.04 -37.28
CA THR A 37 -23.93 4.11 -38.53
C THR A 37 -23.92 2.75 -39.19
N ARG A 38 -24.82 2.61 -40.18
CA ARG A 38 -24.68 1.69 -41.30
C ARG A 38 -23.55 2.20 -42.18
N LEU A 39 -22.53 1.38 -42.41
CA LEU A 39 -21.68 1.46 -43.59
C LEU A 39 -21.61 0.05 -44.18
N SER A 40 -22.14 -0.11 -45.38
CA SER A 40 -21.80 -1.24 -46.24
C SER A 40 -21.65 -0.70 -47.64
N ALA A 41 -20.40 -0.70 -48.09
CA ALA A 41 -20.00 -0.34 -49.43
C ALA A 41 -20.44 -1.43 -50.41
N HIS A 42 -21.06 -1.01 -51.50
CA HIS A 42 -21.20 -1.80 -52.71
C HIS A 42 -19.83 -1.97 -53.38
N TYR A 43 -19.47 -3.20 -53.71
CA TYR A 43 -18.59 -3.49 -54.85
C TYR A 43 -19.20 -4.64 -55.66
N LEU A 44 -19.43 -4.38 -56.95
CA LEU A 44 -19.85 -5.32 -57.97
C LEU A 44 -18.59 -5.90 -58.66
N HIS A 45 -18.48 -7.21 -58.85
CA HIS A 45 -18.07 -7.77 -60.16
C HIS A 45 -18.39 -9.27 -60.28
N ALA A 46 -18.47 -9.71 -61.53
CA ALA A 46 -19.09 -10.91 -62.05
C ALA A 46 -18.20 -12.18 -62.01
N GLY A 47 -18.88 -13.33 -61.96
CA GLY A 47 -18.64 -14.53 -62.78
C GLY A 47 -17.27 -15.22 -62.72
N GLY A 48 -17.27 -16.47 -62.23
CA GLY A 48 -16.21 -17.45 -62.46
C GLY A 48 -16.22 -18.56 -61.42
N ASP A 49 -16.47 -19.79 -61.86
CA ASP A 49 -16.36 -21.03 -61.08
C ASP A 49 -14.95 -21.26 -60.52
N GLU A 50 -14.89 -22.13 -59.50
CA GLU A 50 -13.72 -22.61 -58.72
C GLU A 50 -13.36 -21.81 -57.46
N ASP A 51 -13.90 -22.27 -56.31
CA ASP A 51 -13.07 -22.61 -55.15
C ASP A 51 -13.90 -23.41 -54.13
N GLN A 52 -13.66 -24.72 -54.13
CA GLN A 52 -14.03 -25.62 -53.04
C GLN A 52 -12.99 -25.50 -51.91
N TYR A 53 -13.46 -25.60 -50.67
CA TYR A 53 -12.69 -25.71 -49.42
C TYR A 53 -12.02 -24.45 -48.89
N LEU A 54 -12.83 -23.50 -48.39
CA LEU A 54 -12.44 -22.69 -47.24
C LEU A 54 -13.40 -22.99 -46.09
N PRO A 55 -12.93 -23.31 -44.86
CA PRO A 55 -13.82 -23.44 -43.72
C PRO A 55 -14.47 -22.07 -43.48
N VAL A 56 -15.80 -22.03 -43.55
CA VAL A 56 -16.58 -20.90 -43.05
C VAL A 56 -16.35 -20.83 -41.55
N ILE A 57 -15.37 -20.03 -41.11
CA ILE A 57 -15.23 -19.65 -39.70
C ILE A 57 -16.47 -18.80 -39.40
N ARG A 58 -17.48 -19.42 -38.80
CA ARG A 58 -18.54 -18.66 -38.14
C ARG A 58 -17.89 -18.03 -36.92
N PHE A 59 -17.58 -16.74 -37.01
CA PHE A 59 -17.50 -15.91 -35.80
C PHE A 59 -18.89 -15.95 -35.20
N ASP A 60 -19.08 -16.75 -34.16
CA ASP A 60 -20.23 -16.59 -33.27
C ASP A 60 -19.91 -15.34 -32.41
N PRO A 61 -20.58 -14.19 -32.62
CA PRO A 61 -20.40 -13.01 -31.79
C PRO A 61 -21.20 -13.13 -30.49
N SER A 62 -21.36 -14.36 -29.96
CA SER A 62 -21.93 -14.55 -28.64
C SER A 62 -21.09 -13.72 -27.67
N PRO A 63 -21.64 -12.63 -27.08
CA PRO A 63 -20.87 -11.82 -26.17
C PRO A 63 -20.40 -12.75 -25.06
N THR A 64 -19.08 -12.82 -24.86
CA THR A 64 -18.52 -13.48 -23.69
C THR A 64 -19.33 -12.98 -22.50
N PRO A 65 -20.02 -13.87 -21.74
CA PRO A 65 -20.87 -13.43 -20.66
C PRO A 65 -20.03 -12.52 -19.77
N THR A 66 -20.48 -11.27 -19.63
CA THR A 66 -19.85 -10.34 -18.70
C THR A 66 -20.10 -10.94 -17.32
N VAL A 67 -19.13 -11.70 -16.82
CA VAL A 67 -19.12 -12.13 -15.44
C VAL A 67 -19.11 -10.84 -14.64
N ILE A 68 -20.21 -10.53 -13.97
CA ILE A 68 -20.22 -9.50 -12.93
C ILE A 68 -19.69 -10.22 -11.70
N PRO A 69 -18.40 -10.05 -11.37
CA PRO A 69 -17.85 -10.73 -10.21
C PRO A 69 -18.60 -10.31 -8.95
N THR A 70 -19.17 -11.29 -8.24
CA THR A 70 -19.94 -11.04 -7.02
C THR A 70 -18.98 -10.90 -5.84
N LEU A 71 -19.11 -9.82 -5.06
CA LEU A 71 -18.35 -9.64 -3.82
C LEU A 71 -18.75 -10.77 -2.90
N THR A 72 -17.80 -11.54 -2.38
CA THR A 72 -18.08 -12.36 -1.20
C THR A 72 -18.39 -11.39 -0.06
N PRO A 73 -19.65 -11.26 0.39
CA PRO A 73 -19.96 -10.38 1.51
C PRO A 73 -19.17 -10.88 2.71
N SER A 74 -18.42 -9.99 3.37
CA SER A 74 -17.71 -10.34 4.59
C SER A 74 -18.34 -9.56 5.73
N ASN A 75 -18.82 -10.28 6.74
CA ASN A 75 -19.26 -9.71 8.01
C ASN A 75 -18.10 -9.50 8.98
N VAL A 76 -16.89 -9.93 8.61
CA VAL A 76 -15.65 -9.84 9.39
C VAL A 76 -14.67 -8.99 8.60
N GLU A 77 -14.38 -7.79 9.08
CA GLU A 77 -13.51 -6.84 8.38
C GLU A 77 -12.78 -5.94 9.38
N ALA A 78 -11.48 -5.74 9.15
CA ALA A 78 -10.69 -4.74 9.87
C ALA A 78 -9.83 -3.96 8.90
N LEU A 79 -9.72 -2.65 9.10
CA LEU A 79 -8.73 -1.81 8.44
C LEU A 79 -7.58 -1.58 9.41
N VAL A 80 -6.36 -1.85 8.96
CA VAL A 80 -5.13 -1.43 9.64
C VAL A 80 -4.40 -0.47 8.71
N ARG A 81 -4.00 0.69 9.21
CA ARG A 81 -3.25 1.71 8.46
C ARG A 81 -2.08 2.21 9.28
N ILE A 82 -0.95 2.42 8.61
CA ILE A 82 0.23 3.11 9.15
C ILE A 82 0.48 4.31 8.24
N ASP A 83 0.21 5.52 8.71
CA ASP A 83 0.37 6.75 7.93
C ASP A 83 0.59 7.94 8.86
N PRO A 84 1.81 8.11 9.38
CA PRO A 84 2.11 9.15 10.37
C PRO A 84 1.78 10.58 9.89
N PRO A 85 1.52 11.53 10.79
CA PRO A 85 1.12 12.90 10.42
C PRO A 85 2.32 13.75 9.93
N PHE A 86 2.79 13.51 8.72
CA PHE A 86 3.79 14.35 8.04
C PHE A 86 3.58 14.37 6.52
N SER A 87 3.91 15.48 5.85
CA SER A 87 3.89 15.57 4.39
C SER A 87 5.29 15.31 3.83
N GLY A 88 5.61 14.05 3.54
CA GLY A 88 6.93 13.63 3.04
C GLY A 88 7.12 12.13 3.20
N ILE A 89 8.22 11.58 2.68
CA ILE A 89 8.50 10.15 2.81
C ILE A 89 8.95 9.79 4.25
N ASN A 90 9.67 10.69 4.92
CA ASN A 90 10.23 10.53 6.27
C ASN A 90 9.20 10.74 7.41
N GLY A 91 7.99 10.18 7.31
CA GLY A 91 7.05 10.21 8.45
C GLY A 91 7.44 9.16 9.50
N SER A 92 7.27 9.43 10.79
CA SER A 92 7.72 8.50 11.84
C SER A 92 6.57 7.80 12.57
N THR A 93 6.71 6.50 12.81
CA THR A 93 5.82 5.70 13.67
C THR A 93 5.81 6.16 15.13
N TYR A 94 6.84 6.89 15.55
CA TYR A 94 6.91 7.61 16.83
C TYR A 94 5.79 8.65 16.98
N ASP A 95 5.36 9.26 15.88
CA ASP A 95 4.41 10.37 15.90
C ASP A 95 3.00 9.93 16.32
N THR A 96 2.32 10.75 17.11
CA THR A 96 0.94 10.51 17.58
C THR A 96 0.00 10.15 16.41
N GLY A 97 -0.72 9.04 16.56
CA GLY A 97 -1.70 8.57 15.58
C GLY A 97 -1.08 7.90 14.35
N ALA A 98 0.19 7.49 14.40
CA ALA A 98 0.85 6.82 13.28
C ALA A 98 0.15 5.54 12.83
N PHE A 99 -0.41 4.78 13.78
CA PHE A 99 -1.18 3.57 13.52
C PHE A 99 -2.66 3.82 13.75
N LEU A 100 -3.50 3.28 12.87
CA LEU A 100 -4.95 3.26 12.99
C LEU A 100 -5.48 1.84 12.73
N ILE A 101 -6.26 1.33 13.68
CA ILE A 101 -7.06 0.12 13.53
C ILE A 101 -8.53 0.51 13.59
N ARG A 102 -9.33 -0.02 12.67
CA ARG A 102 -10.78 0.16 12.65
C ARG A 102 -11.47 -1.18 12.49
N ASN A 103 -12.42 -1.49 13.37
CA ASN A 103 -13.31 -2.62 13.18
C ASN A 103 -14.42 -2.23 12.18
N GLN A 104 -14.42 -2.87 11.01
CA GLN A 104 -15.43 -2.67 9.96
C GLN A 104 -16.38 -3.87 9.84
N SER A 105 -16.32 -4.79 10.79
CA SER A 105 -17.20 -5.95 10.86
C SER A 105 -18.67 -5.53 11.01
N GLN A 106 -19.56 -6.48 10.76
CA GLN A 106 -21.00 -6.30 10.86
C GLN A 106 -21.58 -7.22 11.94
N ASN A 107 -22.88 -7.08 12.24
CA ASN A 107 -23.62 -7.99 13.13
C ASN A 107 -23.03 -8.14 14.54
N GLY A 108 -22.40 -7.09 15.07
CA GLY A 108 -21.87 -7.08 16.43
C GLY A 108 -20.54 -7.81 16.62
N ILE A 109 -19.88 -8.25 15.54
CA ILE A 109 -18.60 -8.96 15.62
C ILE A 109 -17.48 -8.02 16.07
N GLU A 110 -16.78 -8.41 17.12
CA GLU A 110 -15.71 -7.61 17.73
C GLU A 110 -14.31 -8.13 17.35
N ILE A 111 -13.32 -7.24 17.38
CA ILE A 111 -11.90 -7.61 17.29
C ILE A 111 -11.41 -7.94 18.70
N THR A 112 -10.77 -9.09 18.87
CA THR A 112 -10.20 -9.52 20.16
C THR A 112 -8.68 -9.35 20.21
N SER A 113 -8.00 -9.49 19.07
CA SER A 113 -6.57 -9.18 18.97
C SER A 113 -6.14 -8.74 17.58
N VAL A 114 -5.06 -7.97 17.54
CA VAL A 114 -4.32 -7.63 16.31
C VAL A 114 -2.84 -7.88 16.54
N GLN A 115 -2.24 -8.71 15.69
CA GLN A 115 -0.80 -8.90 15.61
C GLN A 115 -0.25 -8.16 14.39
N ILE A 116 0.86 -7.46 14.58
CA ILE A 116 1.62 -6.79 13.52
C ILE A 116 3.05 -7.33 13.55
N ASP A 117 3.41 -8.08 12.52
CA ASP A 117 4.70 -8.75 12.35
C ASP A 117 5.53 -8.09 11.25
N LEU A 118 6.65 -7.50 11.64
CA LEU A 118 7.53 -6.72 10.77
C LEU A 118 8.52 -7.59 9.96
N ARG A 119 8.62 -8.90 10.22
CA ARG A 119 9.57 -9.79 9.54
C ARG A 119 9.34 -9.92 8.04
N THR A 120 8.15 -9.55 7.58
CA THR A 120 7.78 -9.58 6.16
C THR A 120 7.67 -8.18 5.55
N ALA A 121 8.10 -7.14 6.27
CA ALA A 121 8.20 -5.78 5.75
C ALA A 121 9.16 -5.71 4.56
N ILE A 122 8.97 -4.70 3.71
CA ILE A 122 9.73 -4.54 2.47
C ILE A 122 11.18 -4.15 2.77
N LEU A 123 11.40 -3.27 3.75
CA LEU A 123 12.72 -3.05 4.30
C LEU A 123 13.00 -4.06 5.42
N PRO A 124 14.18 -4.70 5.40
CA PRO A 124 14.56 -5.71 6.39
C PRO A 124 14.83 -5.05 7.75
N ASP A 125 14.94 -5.90 8.78
CA ASP A 125 15.43 -5.54 10.12
C ASP A 125 14.74 -4.36 10.81
N MET A 126 13.48 -4.12 10.44
CA MET A 126 12.59 -3.23 11.16
C MET A 126 12.14 -3.88 12.48
N VAL A 127 12.35 -3.17 13.58
CA VAL A 127 12.05 -3.63 14.94
C VAL A 127 11.31 -2.56 15.70
N TYR A 128 10.33 -2.96 16.51
CA TYR A 128 9.80 -2.11 17.56
C TYR A 128 10.90 -1.84 18.59
N ASP A 129 11.16 -0.57 18.90
CA ASP A 129 12.10 -0.16 19.95
C ASP A 129 11.40 0.54 21.12
N PRO A 130 10.66 -0.22 21.96
CA PRO A 130 9.97 0.36 23.10
C PRO A 130 10.91 0.76 24.25
N PHE A 131 12.19 0.37 24.20
CA PHE A 131 13.11 0.47 25.34
C PHE A 131 14.45 1.17 25.01
N GLY A 132 14.65 1.61 23.77
CA GLY A 132 15.84 2.33 23.32
C GLY A 132 17.09 1.47 23.22
N LEU A 133 16.91 0.23 22.78
CA LEU A 133 18.00 -0.76 22.70
C LEU A 133 18.33 -1.21 21.28
N ALA A 134 17.52 -0.83 20.28
CA ALA A 134 17.60 -1.39 18.94
C ALA A 134 17.91 -0.34 17.87
N GLY A 135 17.30 0.84 17.97
CA GLY A 135 17.41 1.93 17.02
C GLY A 135 18.28 3.07 17.51
N ASP A 136 17.84 4.29 17.25
CA ASP A 136 18.54 5.48 17.68
C ASP A 136 18.34 5.80 19.18
N SER A 137 18.80 6.96 19.62
CA SER A 137 18.78 7.37 21.02
C SER A 137 17.40 7.72 21.60
N ILE A 138 16.39 7.91 20.75
CA ILE A 138 15.00 8.15 21.14
C ILE A 138 14.23 6.84 20.98
N PHE A 139 13.28 6.61 21.88
CA PHE A 139 12.48 5.39 21.90
C PHE A 139 11.08 5.67 22.40
N LYS A 140 10.14 4.80 22.04
CA LYS A 140 8.74 4.91 22.46
C LYS A 140 8.05 3.57 22.53
N ASP A 141 7.64 3.19 23.73
CA ASP A 141 6.63 2.16 23.94
C ASP A 141 5.26 2.64 23.44
N ILE A 142 4.33 1.70 23.23
CA ILE A 142 2.99 2.00 22.76
C ILE A 142 2.36 3.15 23.57
N THR A 143 1.91 4.16 22.85
CA THR A 143 1.09 5.24 23.37
C THR A 143 -0.26 5.16 22.70
N VAL A 144 -1.30 4.87 23.47
CA VAL A 144 -2.68 4.91 22.96
C VAL A 144 -3.06 6.37 22.75
N ASP A 145 -3.24 6.75 21.50
CA ASP A 145 -3.49 8.14 21.10
C ASP A 145 -5.00 8.44 21.03
N ASP A 146 -5.81 7.48 20.57
CA ASP A 146 -7.27 7.57 20.57
C ASP A 146 -7.93 6.18 20.65
N ARG A 147 -9.12 6.11 21.26
CA ARG A 147 -9.90 4.87 21.38
C ARG A 147 -11.40 5.13 21.47
N GLU A 148 -12.11 4.91 20.36
CA GLU A 148 -13.57 5.01 20.28
C GLU A 148 -14.18 3.61 20.18
N GLY A 149 -15.05 3.23 21.12
CA GLY A 149 -15.68 1.91 21.11
C GLY A 149 -14.71 0.75 21.42
N VAL A 150 -13.60 1.04 22.09
CA VAL A 150 -12.54 0.08 22.40
C VAL A 150 -12.22 0.06 23.89
N VAL A 151 -12.17 -1.13 24.48
CA VAL A 151 -11.55 -1.43 25.78
C VAL A 151 -10.26 -2.19 25.51
N TYR A 152 -9.15 -1.46 25.53
CA TYR A 152 -7.82 -2.00 25.29
C TYR A 152 -7.26 -2.67 26.55
N SER A 153 -6.83 -3.92 26.44
CA SER A 153 -6.35 -4.73 27.57
C SER A 153 -4.84 -4.74 27.71
N GLY A 154 -4.10 -4.54 26.61
CA GLY A 154 -2.64 -4.43 26.66
C GLY A 154 -1.92 -4.87 25.39
N ARG A 155 -0.59 -4.81 25.46
CA ARG A 155 0.31 -5.29 24.41
C ARG A 155 1.30 -6.32 24.93
N SER A 156 1.86 -7.09 24.01
CA SER A 156 3.11 -7.83 24.20
C SER A 156 3.99 -7.68 22.97
N TYR A 157 5.30 -7.79 23.19
CA TYR A 157 6.26 -7.90 22.11
C TYR A 157 6.85 -9.31 22.08
N ALA A 158 7.19 -9.79 20.89
CA ALA A 158 7.82 -11.08 20.66
C ALA A 158 8.82 -11.03 19.51
N SER A 159 9.56 -12.13 19.33
CA SER A 159 10.64 -12.25 18.34
C SER A 159 11.72 -11.19 18.55
N ASP A 160 12.48 -11.34 19.64
CA ASP A 160 13.62 -10.47 19.96
C ASP A 160 14.62 -10.46 18.79
N LEU A 161 14.99 -9.27 18.33
CA LEU A 161 16.07 -9.06 17.37
C LEU A 161 16.83 -7.81 17.79
N GLY A 162 18.10 -7.99 18.15
CA GLY A 162 18.96 -6.83 18.34
C GLY A 162 18.51 -5.84 19.41
N GLY A 163 17.94 -6.31 20.53
CA GLY A 163 17.43 -5.43 21.57
C GLY A 163 16.05 -4.83 21.29
N GLY A 164 15.52 -4.98 20.07
CA GLY A 164 14.14 -4.67 19.72
C GLY A 164 13.31 -5.94 19.50
N TYR A 165 12.12 -5.76 18.93
CA TYR A 165 11.16 -6.83 18.70
C TYR A 165 10.55 -6.77 17.31
N GLN A 166 10.35 -7.91 16.65
CA GLN A 166 9.77 -7.92 15.31
C GLN A 166 8.23 -8.12 15.31
N VAL A 167 7.65 -8.50 16.44
CA VAL A 167 6.20 -8.77 16.55
C VAL A 167 5.59 -7.96 17.68
N LEU A 168 4.49 -7.28 17.39
CA LEU A 168 3.61 -6.60 18.36
C LEU A 168 2.24 -7.27 18.36
N ASP A 169 1.80 -7.73 19.52
CA ASP A 169 0.44 -8.21 19.76
C ASP A 169 -0.34 -7.19 20.59
N LEU A 170 -1.54 -6.86 20.13
CA LEU A 170 -2.51 -6.00 20.81
C LEU A 170 -3.73 -6.84 21.21
N SER A 171 -4.18 -6.70 22.46
CA SER A 171 -5.34 -7.42 22.98
C SER A 171 -6.44 -6.45 23.42
N PHE A 172 -7.70 -6.84 23.15
CA PHE A 172 -8.89 -6.04 23.43
C PHE A 172 -9.93 -6.86 24.18
N GLU A 173 -10.50 -6.28 25.24
CA GLU A 173 -11.69 -6.79 25.94
C GLU A 173 -12.97 -6.47 25.17
N THR A 174 -12.97 -5.32 24.48
CA THR A 174 -14.07 -4.87 23.64
C THR A 174 -13.51 -4.09 22.47
N PHE A 175 -13.97 -4.36 21.26
CA PHE A 175 -13.67 -3.55 20.08
C PHE A 175 -14.85 -3.65 19.12
N VAL A 176 -15.87 -2.81 19.36
CA VAL A 176 -17.15 -2.90 18.67
C VAL A 176 -17.05 -2.54 17.18
N PRO A 177 -17.97 -3.05 16.33
CA PRO A 177 -18.14 -2.56 14.96
C PRO A 177 -18.21 -1.03 14.88
N GLY A 178 -17.41 -0.46 13.98
CA GLY A 178 -17.30 0.98 13.78
C GLY A 178 -16.29 1.69 14.69
N GLY A 179 -15.83 1.02 15.76
CA GLY A 179 -14.83 1.57 16.67
C GLY A 179 -13.47 1.81 16.00
N THR A 180 -12.64 2.63 16.64
CA THR A 180 -11.30 2.99 16.21
C THR A 180 -10.31 2.91 17.37
N PHE A 181 -9.11 2.47 17.07
CA PHE A 181 -7.97 2.47 17.99
C PHE A 181 -6.78 3.06 17.25
N SER A 182 -6.25 4.19 17.72
CA SER A 182 -5.03 4.76 17.19
C SER A 182 -3.94 4.79 18.24
N PHE A 183 -2.71 4.58 17.80
CA PHE A 183 -1.54 4.54 18.67
C PHE A 183 -0.28 4.91 17.90
N SER A 184 0.79 5.07 18.66
CA SER A 184 2.14 5.35 18.19
C SER A 184 3.13 4.55 19.00
N VAL A 185 4.22 4.14 18.36
CA VAL A 185 5.27 3.27 18.91
C VAL A 185 6.51 3.48 18.05
N ASP A 186 7.70 3.41 18.63
CA ASP A 186 8.91 3.48 17.81
C ASP A 186 9.12 2.20 17.03
N VAL A 187 9.36 2.37 15.73
CA VAL A 187 9.93 1.36 14.87
C VAL A 187 11.19 1.93 14.27
N ASP A 188 12.28 1.20 14.40
CA ASP A 188 13.57 1.57 13.85
C ASP A 188 14.14 0.43 13.01
N PRO A 189 14.98 0.73 12.02
CA PRO A 189 15.88 -0.26 11.47
C PRO A 189 16.96 -0.59 12.52
N ASN A 190 17.20 -1.86 12.78
CA ASN A 190 18.19 -2.30 13.75
C ASN A 190 19.63 -1.86 13.39
N SER A 191 19.90 -1.58 12.11
CA SER A 191 21.22 -1.16 11.61
C SER A 191 21.69 0.19 12.14
N ILE A 192 20.81 1.04 12.67
CA ILE A 192 21.20 2.34 13.25
C ILE A 192 21.40 2.31 14.76
N ARG A 193 21.54 1.12 15.36
CA ARG A 193 21.65 0.99 16.81
C ARG A 193 22.68 1.94 17.43
N GLY A 194 22.21 2.75 18.38
CA GLY A 194 23.05 3.66 19.15
C GLY A 194 23.43 4.93 18.39
N ALA A 195 22.81 5.19 17.23
CA ALA A 195 22.89 6.48 16.57
C ALA A 195 22.21 7.59 17.41
N GLY A 196 22.55 8.84 17.14
CA GLY A 196 21.75 9.96 17.62
C GLY A 196 20.46 10.08 16.80
N ALA A 197 19.35 10.41 17.43
CA ALA A 197 18.06 10.56 16.75
C ALA A 197 18.07 11.70 15.72
N PRO A 198 17.37 11.56 14.56
CA PRO A 198 16.56 10.43 14.11
C PRO A 198 17.35 9.40 13.27
N GLY A 199 18.61 9.14 13.63
CA GLY A 199 19.56 8.42 12.80
C GLY A 199 20.08 9.24 11.60
N PRO A 200 21.11 8.73 10.90
CA PRO A 200 21.63 9.39 9.71
C PRO A 200 20.57 9.41 8.59
N ASN A 201 20.40 10.58 7.96
CA ASN A 201 19.43 10.79 6.89
C ASN A 201 17.98 10.39 7.26
N GLU A 202 17.58 10.60 8.52
CA GLU A 202 16.22 10.30 9.01
C GLU A 202 15.88 8.79 8.96
N SER A 203 16.88 7.91 9.02
CA SER A 203 16.68 6.45 8.98
C SER A 203 15.83 5.89 10.12
N GLY A 204 15.77 6.56 11.28
CA GLY A 204 14.87 6.20 12.39
C GLY A 204 13.44 6.75 12.23
N SER A 205 13.22 7.62 11.24
CA SER A 205 11.87 8.11 10.90
C SER A 205 11.14 7.09 10.01
N VAL A 206 10.86 5.90 10.55
CA VAL A 206 10.21 4.80 9.82
C VAL A 206 8.72 5.09 9.62
N SER A 207 8.25 5.00 8.38
CA SER A 207 6.86 5.23 8.00
C SER A 207 6.14 3.93 7.63
N GLY A 208 4.86 4.03 7.22
CA GLY A 208 4.14 2.88 6.69
C GLY A 208 4.71 2.33 5.38
N LEU A 209 5.46 3.13 4.60
CA LEU A 209 6.04 2.68 3.33
C LEU A 209 7.12 1.63 3.54
N GLU A 210 8.03 1.85 4.48
CA GLU A 210 9.07 0.90 4.90
C GLU A 210 8.47 -0.41 5.44
N LEU A 211 7.23 -0.33 5.96
CA LEU A 211 6.50 -1.45 6.54
C LEU A 211 5.53 -2.13 5.57
N VAL A 212 5.49 -1.74 4.30
CA VAL A 212 4.74 -2.49 3.26
C VAL A 212 5.17 -3.96 3.31
N GLY A 213 4.22 -4.88 3.33
CA GLY A 213 4.47 -6.31 3.47
C GLY A 213 4.44 -6.85 4.88
N ALA A 214 4.48 -6.01 5.92
CA ALA A 214 4.30 -6.47 7.30
C ALA A 214 2.99 -7.27 7.42
N THR A 215 3.06 -8.39 8.13
CA THR A 215 1.95 -9.33 8.26
C THR A 215 1.03 -8.89 9.38
N ILE A 216 -0.25 -8.78 9.06
CA ILE A 216 -1.33 -8.41 9.97
C ILE A 216 -2.19 -9.65 10.22
N VAL A 217 -2.34 -10.04 11.47
CA VAL A 217 -3.28 -11.10 11.89
C VAL A 217 -4.33 -10.50 12.81
N VAL A 218 -5.60 -10.67 12.48
CA VAL A 218 -6.72 -10.16 13.28
C VAL A 218 -7.58 -11.32 13.72
N ALA A 219 -7.79 -11.43 15.03
CA ALA A 219 -8.73 -12.37 15.62
C ALA A 219 -10.03 -11.66 16.02
N PHE A 220 -11.14 -12.36 15.83
CA PHE A 220 -12.48 -11.85 16.10
C PHE A 220 -13.19 -12.73 17.15
N ASP A 221 -14.17 -12.15 17.84
CA ASP A 221 -14.91 -12.81 18.94
C ASP A 221 -15.74 -14.03 18.50
N ASN A 222 -16.09 -14.11 17.21
CA ASN A 222 -16.76 -15.25 16.60
C ASN A 222 -15.81 -16.44 16.28
N GLY A 223 -14.54 -16.35 16.66
CA GLY A 223 -13.51 -17.38 16.44
C GLY A 223 -12.85 -17.33 15.07
N VAL A 224 -13.22 -16.39 14.19
CA VAL A 224 -12.54 -16.19 12.91
C VAL A 224 -11.18 -15.52 13.16
N THR A 225 -10.16 -15.97 12.43
CA THR A 225 -8.85 -15.30 12.35
C THR A 225 -8.51 -15.09 10.88
N LEU A 226 -8.08 -13.88 10.54
CA LEU A 226 -7.73 -13.52 9.18
C LEU A 226 -6.32 -12.93 9.14
N THR A 227 -5.63 -13.21 8.04
CA THR A 227 -4.28 -12.72 7.79
C THR A 227 -4.24 -11.91 6.50
N GLN A 228 -3.57 -10.77 6.55
CA GLN A 228 -3.29 -9.94 5.39
C GLN A 228 -1.89 -9.33 5.53
N GLN A 229 -1.40 -8.63 4.50
CA GLN A 229 -0.20 -7.83 4.57
C GLN A 229 -0.50 -6.38 4.23
N LEU A 230 0.28 -5.47 4.82
CA LEU A 230 0.24 -4.05 4.46
C LEU A 230 0.61 -3.89 2.98
N SER A 231 -0.24 -3.19 2.24
CA SER A 231 0.04 -2.69 0.89
C SER A 231 0.24 -1.19 0.95
N ARG A 232 0.89 -0.60 -0.06
CA ARG A 232 1.03 0.86 -0.14
C ARG A 232 -0.34 1.53 -0.11
N LEU A 233 -0.49 2.52 0.77
CA LEU A 233 -1.68 3.39 0.84
C LEU A 233 -1.75 4.22 -0.45
N PRO A 234 -2.83 4.11 -1.25
CA PRO A 234 -2.98 4.92 -2.45
C PRO A 234 -2.83 6.42 -2.16
N ASP A 235 -2.20 7.15 -3.08
CA ASP A 235 -1.92 8.58 -2.98
C ASP A 235 -1.04 9.03 -1.81
N SER A 236 -0.52 8.11 -0.99
CA SER A 236 0.49 8.40 0.02
C SER A 236 1.88 8.00 -0.46
N VAL A 237 2.88 8.80 -0.09
CA VAL A 237 4.31 8.49 -0.33
C VAL A 237 4.97 7.80 0.85
N LYS A 238 4.24 7.58 1.95
CA LYS A 238 4.77 7.07 3.23
C LYS A 238 3.82 6.12 3.95
N GLY A 239 2.60 5.98 3.45
CA GLY A 239 1.54 5.25 4.13
C GLY A 239 1.44 3.82 3.61
N SER A 240 0.96 2.94 4.48
CA SER A 240 0.49 1.61 4.10
C SER A 240 -0.82 1.26 4.80
N GLU A 241 -1.57 0.34 4.19
CA GLU A 241 -2.81 -0.16 4.75
C GLU A 241 -3.06 -1.63 4.40
N ALA A 242 -3.80 -2.31 5.25
CA ALA A 242 -4.34 -3.65 5.02
C ALA A 242 -5.84 -3.65 5.32
N LEU A 243 -6.64 -4.06 4.34
CA LEU A 243 -8.02 -4.44 4.56
C LEU A 243 -8.10 -5.95 4.85
N VAL A 244 -8.23 -6.30 6.11
CA VAL A 244 -8.25 -7.67 6.62
C VAL A 244 -9.66 -8.22 6.51
N ARG A 245 -9.92 -9.00 5.45
CA ARG A 245 -11.22 -9.63 5.18
C ARG A 245 -11.06 -10.87 4.29
N GLN A 246 -12.13 -11.64 4.14
CA GLN A 246 -12.21 -12.66 3.08
C GLN A 246 -12.48 -12.03 1.70
N GLY A 247 -12.15 -12.77 0.64
CA GLY A 247 -12.41 -12.35 -0.75
C GLY A 247 -11.40 -11.35 -1.32
N VAL A 248 -10.24 -11.23 -0.69
CA VAL A 248 -9.07 -10.52 -1.21
C VAL A 248 -8.30 -11.40 -2.21
N PRO A 249 -7.58 -10.80 -3.18
CA PRO A 249 -6.68 -11.54 -4.05
C PRO A 249 -5.64 -12.39 -3.32
N GLY A 250 -5.16 -13.44 -4.01
CA GLY A 250 -4.02 -14.23 -3.57
C GLY A 250 -2.70 -13.43 -3.57
N GLN A 251 -1.65 -14.05 -3.03
CA GLN A 251 -0.29 -13.48 -3.02
C GLN A 251 0.37 -13.71 -4.39
N PRO A 252 0.90 -12.68 -5.07
CA PRO A 252 1.62 -12.87 -6.32
C PRO A 252 2.98 -13.53 -6.11
N GLN A 253 3.45 -14.22 -7.16
CA GLN A 253 4.85 -14.59 -7.30
C GLN A 253 5.54 -13.55 -8.17
N LEU A 254 6.65 -12.99 -7.68
CA LEU A 254 7.42 -11.97 -8.39
C LEU A 254 8.80 -12.52 -8.77
N ALA A 255 9.18 -12.32 -10.03
CA ALA A 255 10.53 -12.50 -10.54
C ALA A 255 10.95 -11.28 -11.36
N ILE A 256 12.25 -11.13 -11.60
CA ILE A 256 12.79 -10.09 -12.48
C ILE A 256 13.34 -10.77 -13.74
N GLY A 257 12.86 -10.33 -14.91
CA GLY A 257 13.15 -10.97 -16.18
C GLY A 257 14.65 -11.02 -16.48
N GLY A 258 15.15 -12.22 -16.78
CA GLY A 258 16.57 -12.45 -17.06
C GLY A 258 17.47 -12.57 -15.83
N ILE A 259 16.90 -12.45 -14.61
CA ILE A 259 17.64 -12.58 -13.34
C ILE A 259 17.20 -13.88 -12.66
N ALA A 260 18.15 -14.79 -12.45
CA ALA A 260 17.89 -16.10 -11.86
C ALA A 260 17.94 -16.10 -10.33
N GLU A 261 18.74 -15.21 -9.73
CA GLU A 261 19.00 -15.15 -8.29
C GLU A 261 18.86 -13.71 -7.77
N LEU A 262 18.21 -13.58 -6.62
CA LEU A 262 17.98 -12.33 -5.91
C LEU A 262 18.38 -12.55 -4.43
N PRO A 263 18.89 -11.51 -3.73
CA PRO A 263 19.19 -10.17 -4.22
C PRO A 263 20.38 -10.15 -5.20
N THR A 264 20.48 -9.14 -6.07
CA THR A 264 21.63 -9.02 -6.99
C THR A 264 21.95 -7.58 -7.38
N THR A 265 23.12 -7.37 -8.00
CA THR A 265 23.55 -6.09 -8.57
C THR A 265 23.30 -6.06 -10.08
N VAL A 266 22.80 -4.93 -10.59
CA VAL A 266 22.54 -4.71 -12.02
C VAL A 266 23.13 -3.37 -12.46
N THR A 267 23.45 -3.25 -13.75
CA THR A 267 23.91 -1.99 -14.36
C THR A 267 22.82 -1.28 -15.17
N GLU A 268 21.75 -1.98 -15.51
CA GLU A 268 20.64 -1.44 -16.29
C GLU A 268 19.49 -1.04 -15.38
N ALA A 269 19.04 0.21 -15.48
CA ALA A 269 17.92 0.70 -14.69
C ALA A 269 16.56 0.15 -15.17
N ASN A 270 16.42 -0.18 -16.45
CA ASN A 270 15.18 -0.74 -16.99
C ASN A 270 15.12 -2.24 -16.69
N GLN A 271 14.07 -2.66 -16.01
CA GLN A 271 13.85 -4.05 -15.64
C GLN A 271 12.43 -4.48 -16.02
N MET A 272 12.20 -5.79 -16.09
CA MET A 272 10.89 -6.37 -16.38
C MET A 272 10.43 -7.19 -15.18
N ALA A 273 9.45 -6.69 -14.43
CA ALA A 273 8.81 -7.46 -13.37
C ALA A 273 7.89 -8.51 -14.00
N GLN A 274 8.15 -9.77 -13.70
CA GLN A 274 7.33 -10.91 -14.11
C GLN A 274 6.49 -11.34 -12.92
N VAL A 275 5.18 -11.15 -13.00
CA VAL A 275 4.25 -11.44 -11.92
C VAL A 275 3.36 -12.62 -12.33
N ALA A 276 3.26 -13.63 -11.48
CA ALA A 276 2.47 -14.83 -11.74
C ALA A 276 1.48 -15.15 -10.62
N GLY A 277 0.51 -16.02 -10.92
CA GLY A 277 -0.48 -16.51 -9.97
C GLY A 277 -1.77 -15.68 -9.91
N GLY A 278 -2.00 -14.81 -10.89
CA GLY A 278 -3.20 -13.97 -10.97
C GLY A 278 -4.27 -14.58 -11.87
N GLU A 279 -5.49 -14.05 -11.77
CA GLU A 279 -6.58 -14.38 -12.68
C GLU A 279 -6.52 -13.50 -13.95
N PRO A 280 -6.83 -14.03 -15.16
CA PRO A 280 -6.86 -13.22 -16.37
C PRO A 280 -7.74 -11.97 -16.25
N GLY A 281 -7.20 -10.82 -16.65
CA GLY A 281 -7.85 -9.52 -16.55
C GLY A 281 -7.71 -8.84 -15.17
N GLN A 282 -7.14 -9.52 -14.18
CA GLN A 282 -6.86 -8.94 -12.87
C GLN A 282 -5.79 -7.85 -12.99
N THR A 283 -5.95 -6.79 -12.20
CA THR A 283 -4.95 -5.72 -12.12
C THR A 283 -3.81 -6.15 -11.20
N VAL A 284 -2.58 -5.88 -11.61
CA VAL A 284 -1.39 -5.98 -10.75
C VAL A 284 -0.80 -4.59 -10.54
N ARG A 285 -0.43 -4.27 -9.30
CA ARG A 285 0.40 -3.10 -8.98
C ARG A 285 1.79 -3.60 -8.56
N VAL A 286 2.83 -3.05 -9.17
CA VAL A 286 4.23 -3.32 -8.84
C VAL A 286 4.80 -2.06 -8.20
N LEU A 287 5.18 -2.18 -6.94
CA LEU A 287 5.82 -1.12 -6.16
C LEU A 287 7.34 -1.27 -6.28
N VAL A 288 8.02 -0.15 -6.51
CA VAL A 288 9.49 -0.05 -6.46
C VAL A 288 9.83 1.01 -5.42
N VAL A 289 10.47 0.59 -4.34
CA VAL A 289 11.01 1.48 -3.30
C VAL A 289 12.50 1.66 -3.54
N ASP A 290 12.92 2.90 -3.80
CA ASP A 290 14.32 3.32 -3.83
C ASP A 290 14.74 3.58 -2.39
N ALA A 291 15.74 2.86 -1.91
CA ALA A 291 16.19 2.86 -0.53
C ALA A 291 17.70 3.05 -0.44
N GLY A 292 18.14 3.54 0.72
CA GLY A 292 19.54 3.72 1.06
C GLY A 292 19.93 3.08 2.38
N LEU A 293 21.22 2.80 2.53
CA LEU A 293 21.83 2.31 3.75
C LEU A 293 22.66 3.44 4.36
N TYR A 294 22.10 4.13 5.34
CA TYR A 294 22.73 5.27 5.98
C TYR A 294 23.36 4.86 7.31
N THR A 295 24.69 4.90 7.39
CA THR A 295 25.43 4.47 8.59
C THR A 295 26.47 5.48 9.06
N ASP A 296 26.50 6.68 8.47
CA ASP A 296 27.42 7.73 8.91
C ASP A 296 27.13 8.14 10.36
N GLY A 297 28.18 8.22 11.18
CA GLY A 297 28.07 8.49 12.61
C GLY A 297 27.47 7.36 13.47
N VAL A 298 27.05 6.22 12.88
CA VAL A 298 26.56 5.07 13.64
C VAL A 298 27.75 4.32 14.27
N PRO A 299 27.71 3.95 15.56
CA PRO A 299 28.77 3.18 16.20
C PRO A 299 29.09 1.89 15.42
N GLY A 300 30.37 1.68 15.11
CA GLY A 300 30.83 0.51 14.36
C GLY A 300 30.47 0.52 12.87
N GLY A 301 29.86 1.59 12.35
CA GLY A 301 29.46 1.71 10.94
C GLY A 301 28.17 0.99 10.59
N GLY A 302 27.36 0.64 11.59
CA GLY A 302 26.10 -0.11 11.45
C GLY A 302 26.10 -1.39 12.28
N PHE A 303 24.94 -1.78 12.79
CA PHE A 303 24.78 -3.00 13.59
C PHE A 303 24.32 -4.17 12.70
N GLU A 304 25.05 -5.30 12.75
CA GLU A 304 24.72 -6.57 12.06
C GLU A 304 24.25 -6.42 10.60
N LEU A 305 24.95 -5.58 9.83
CA LEU A 305 24.56 -5.29 8.45
C LEU A 305 24.56 -6.52 7.54
N ASP A 306 23.45 -6.71 6.83
CA ASP A 306 23.30 -7.74 5.82
C ASP A 306 23.64 -7.25 4.40
N PRO A 307 24.09 -8.15 3.50
CA PRO A 307 24.23 -7.80 2.09
C PRO A 307 22.89 -7.35 1.50
N TYR A 308 22.92 -6.22 0.79
CA TYR A 308 21.73 -5.60 0.20
C TYR A 308 20.69 -5.07 1.20
N GLU A 309 21.09 -4.86 2.46
CA GLU A 309 20.26 -4.15 3.43
C GLU A 309 20.16 -2.65 3.09
N ALA A 310 19.01 -2.06 3.38
CA ALA A 310 18.76 -0.64 3.36
C ALA A 310 17.85 -0.29 4.53
N ASN A 311 18.02 0.90 5.09
CA ASN A 311 17.39 1.31 6.34
C ASN A 311 16.51 2.55 6.22
N SER A 312 16.35 3.10 5.01
CA SER A 312 15.49 4.25 4.76
C SER A 312 14.94 4.23 3.33
N ALA A 313 13.63 4.41 3.18
CA ALA A 313 13.05 4.66 1.86
C ALA A 313 13.23 6.13 1.49
N ILE A 314 13.75 6.38 0.29
CA ILE A 314 14.01 7.74 -0.21
C ILE A 314 13.20 8.08 -1.46
N GLY A 315 12.57 7.08 -2.07
CA GLY A 315 11.69 7.25 -3.20
C GLY A 315 10.77 6.07 -3.39
N VAL A 316 9.63 6.33 -4.03
CA VAL A 316 8.64 5.30 -4.35
C VAL A 316 8.07 5.52 -5.73
N ARG A 317 7.97 4.44 -6.50
CA ARG A 317 7.28 4.40 -7.79
C ARG A 317 6.35 3.21 -7.83
N GLU A 318 5.30 3.35 -8.62
CA GLU A 318 4.32 2.30 -8.77
C GLU A 318 3.93 2.17 -10.23
N TYR A 319 3.87 0.93 -10.68
CA TYR A 319 3.56 0.54 -12.04
C TYR A 319 2.34 -0.35 -12.04
N THR A 320 1.53 -0.26 -13.08
CA THR A 320 0.32 -1.07 -13.22
C THR A 320 0.45 -1.99 -14.43
N GLY A 321 0.01 -3.23 -14.26
CA GLY A 321 -0.14 -4.20 -15.32
C GLY A 321 -1.50 -4.89 -15.26
N VAL A 322 -1.76 -5.72 -16.27
CA VAL A 322 -2.94 -6.57 -16.33
C VAL A 322 -2.47 -8.01 -16.55
N VAL A 323 -3.03 -8.93 -15.77
CA VAL A 323 -2.75 -10.35 -15.90
C VAL A 323 -3.34 -10.87 -17.21
N ALA A 324 -2.50 -11.50 -18.03
CA ALA A 324 -2.85 -12.08 -19.31
C ALA A 324 -3.60 -13.41 -19.17
N GLY A 325 -3.99 -14.00 -20.29
CA GLY A 325 -4.75 -15.26 -20.33
C GLY A 325 -4.01 -16.47 -19.73
N ASP A 326 -2.68 -16.39 -19.59
CA ASP A 326 -1.85 -17.43 -18.99
C ASP A 326 -1.64 -17.27 -17.47
N GLY A 327 -2.29 -16.27 -16.85
CA GLY A 327 -2.16 -16.00 -15.41
C GLY A 327 -0.89 -15.23 -15.03
N THR A 328 -0.20 -14.64 -16.01
CA THR A 328 1.01 -13.82 -15.79
C THR A 328 0.83 -12.37 -16.24
N ALA A 329 1.60 -11.46 -15.66
CA ALA A 329 1.74 -10.08 -16.12
C ALA A 329 3.22 -9.74 -16.23
N VAL A 330 3.59 -9.00 -17.29
CA VAL A 330 4.94 -8.45 -17.45
C VAL A 330 4.85 -6.94 -17.38
N VAL A 331 5.48 -6.35 -16.37
CA VAL A 331 5.39 -4.91 -16.07
C VAL A 331 6.79 -4.30 -16.21
N PRO A 332 7.01 -3.38 -17.16
CA PRO A 332 8.26 -2.65 -17.24
C PRO A 332 8.39 -1.71 -16.02
N ILE A 333 9.52 -1.80 -15.33
CA ILE A 333 9.84 -0.97 -14.17
C ILE A 333 11.19 -0.28 -14.37
N VAL A 334 11.40 0.81 -13.63
CA VAL A 334 12.66 1.58 -13.67
C VAL A 334 13.21 1.70 -12.25
N LEU A 335 14.45 1.24 -12.09
CA LEU A 335 15.23 1.37 -10.86
C LEU A 335 15.80 2.79 -10.73
N SER A 336 16.23 3.17 -9.53
CA SER A 336 16.90 4.44 -9.29
C SER A 336 18.13 4.29 -8.41
N HIS A 337 19.04 5.23 -8.57
CA HIS A 337 20.22 5.43 -7.73
C HIS A 337 20.57 6.92 -7.80
N ASN A 338 19.84 7.74 -7.04
CA ASN A 338 19.97 9.20 -7.12
C ASN A 338 20.85 9.81 -6.02
N LEU A 339 21.23 9.03 -5.01
CA LEU A 339 22.06 9.45 -3.87
C LEU A 339 23.21 8.45 -3.67
N PRO A 340 24.38 8.87 -3.15
CA PRO A 340 25.56 8.01 -3.03
C PRO A 340 25.36 6.72 -2.22
N ASP A 341 24.59 6.79 -1.14
CA ASP A 341 24.32 5.65 -0.24
C ASP A 341 22.99 4.93 -0.58
N ALA A 342 22.41 5.24 -1.75
CA ALA A 342 21.17 4.65 -2.24
C ALA A 342 21.42 3.64 -3.37
N GLY A 343 20.37 3.31 -4.12
CA GLY A 343 20.45 2.36 -5.23
C GLY A 343 19.90 0.98 -4.89
N TYR A 344 19.49 0.75 -3.64
CA TYR A 344 18.79 -0.47 -3.26
C TYR A 344 17.32 -0.35 -3.65
N ASN A 345 16.92 -1.09 -4.67
CA ASN A 345 15.57 -1.07 -5.20
C ASN A 345 14.83 -2.32 -4.74
N TYR A 346 13.88 -2.14 -3.82
CA TYR A 346 13.00 -3.19 -3.34
C TYR A 346 11.72 -3.22 -4.18
N VAL A 347 11.49 -4.33 -4.85
CA VAL A 347 10.35 -4.52 -5.74
C VAL A 347 9.38 -5.51 -5.13
N VAL A 348 8.11 -5.13 -4.99
CA VAL A 348 7.02 -6.03 -4.58
C VAL A 348 5.84 -5.89 -5.53
N ALA A 349 5.03 -6.94 -5.66
CA ALA A 349 3.81 -6.92 -6.45
C ALA A 349 2.59 -7.25 -5.58
N VAL A 350 1.44 -6.70 -5.94
CA VAL A 350 0.15 -7.01 -5.32
C VAL A 350 -0.93 -7.11 -6.38
N PHE A 351 -1.80 -8.10 -6.25
CA PHE A 351 -3.00 -8.18 -7.06
C PHE A 351 -4.11 -7.31 -6.47
N VAL A 352 -4.88 -6.70 -7.37
CA VAL A 352 -6.04 -5.88 -7.03
C VAL A 352 -7.27 -6.50 -7.69
N ASN A 353 -8.31 -6.83 -6.90
CA ASN A 353 -9.57 -7.29 -7.47
C ASN A 353 -10.37 -6.11 -8.06
N HIS A 354 -11.46 -6.40 -8.74
CA HIS A 354 -12.29 -5.37 -9.38
C HIS A 354 -13.04 -4.46 -8.38
N TYR A 355 -13.01 -4.77 -7.08
CA TYR A 355 -13.48 -3.88 -6.00
C TYR A 355 -12.42 -2.91 -5.50
N GLY A 356 -11.18 -3.01 -6.02
CA GLY A 356 -10.05 -2.23 -5.55
C GLY A 356 -9.39 -2.80 -4.29
N TYR A 357 -9.70 -4.04 -3.90
CA TYR A 357 -9.07 -4.65 -2.73
C TYR A 357 -7.75 -5.30 -3.09
N TYR A 358 -6.79 -5.05 -2.20
CA TYR A 358 -5.44 -5.56 -2.26
C TYR A 358 -5.37 -6.96 -1.66
N GLY A 359 -4.64 -7.84 -2.33
CA GLY A 359 -4.20 -9.11 -1.75
C GLY A 359 -2.98 -8.95 -0.86
N ARG A 360 -2.35 -10.08 -0.54
CA ARG A 360 -1.02 -10.11 0.07
C ARG A 360 0.03 -9.66 -0.94
N VAL A 361 1.11 -9.05 -0.48
CA VAL A 361 2.22 -8.61 -1.34
C VAL A 361 3.16 -9.78 -1.61
N SER A 362 3.82 -9.80 -2.77
CA SER A 362 4.87 -10.78 -3.05
C SER A 362 6.03 -10.64 -2.06
N ALA A 363 6.87 -11.67 -1.95
CA ALA A 363 8.20 -11.47 -1.37
C ALA A 363 8.96 -10.37 -2.15
N PRO A 364 9.80 -9.56 -1.47
CA PRO A 364 10.57 -8.52 -2.12
C PRO A 364 11.65 -9.12 -3.04
N ALA A 365 11.74 -8.58 -4.26
CA ALA A 365 12.87 -8.75 -5.14
C ALA A 365 13.79 -7.54 -4.98
N VAL A 366 15.02 -7.74 -4.50
CA VAL A 366 15.96 -6.64 -4.21
C VAL A 366 17.04 -6.57 -5.28
N LEU A 367 17.21 -5.38 -5.85
CA LEU A 367 18.19 -5.08 -6.88
C LEU A 367 19.03 -3.87 -6.46
N TYR A 368 20.35 -4.01 -6.42
CA TYR A 368 21.24 -2.86 -6.32
C TYR A 368 21.57 -2.36 -7.72
N LEU A 369 21.19 -1.12 -8.04
CA LEU A 369 21.59 -0.48 -9.31
C LEU A 369 22.99 0.11 -9.14
N GLN A 370 23.96 -0.40 -9.86
CA GLN A 370 25.31 0.17 -9.88
C GLN A 370 25.33 1.46 -10.72
N ASN A 371 25.92 2.52 -10.15
CA ASN A 371 26.17 3.79 -10.85
C ASN A 371 27.28 3.71 -11.90
#